data_AF-A0A969EYQ0-F1
#
_entry.id   AF-A0A969EYQ0-F1
#
_cell.length_a   1.000
_cell.length_b   1.000
_cell.length_c   1.000
_cell.angle_alpha   90.00
_cell.angle_beta   90.00
_cell.angle_gamma   90.00
#
_symmetry.space_group_name_H-M   'P 1'
#
loop_
_entity.id
_entity.type
_entity.pdbx_description
1 polymer ?
#
loop_
_entity_poly.entity_id
_entity_poly.type
_entity_poly.pdbx_seq_one_letter_code
_entity_poly.pdbx_strand_id
1 'polypeptide(L)'
;MAASALEAIGDARPRSATKAVIGPGTGLGMGVLQVRRDGYRALPSEGGHGDLATTNPLEHEVYSQLSALVPFVSWEAALSPAVQPLPGSVCGVGV
;
A
#
# COMPACT_ATOMS: atom_id res chain seq x y z
N MET A 1 2.71 -18.86 13.63
CA MET A 1 3.02 -18.31 12.29
C MET A 1 4.44 -18.72 11.96
N ALA A 2 4.64 -19.68 11.06
CA ALA A 2 5.99 -20.10 10.68
C ALA A 2 6.66 -18.98 9.88
N ALA A 3 7.92 -18.66 10.20
CA ALA A 3 8.71 -17.61 9.55
C ALA A 3 9.03 -17.90 8.07
N SER A 4 8.59 -19.04 7.52
CA SER A 4 8.88 -19.53 6.17
C SER A 4 8.17 -18.76 5.05
N ALA A 5 7.24 -17.85 5.37
CA ALA A 5 6.51 -17.05 4.39
C ALA A 5 7.06 -15.62 4.23
N LEU A 6 8.20 -15.29 4.84
CA LEU A 6 8.80 -13.97 4.79
C LEU A 6 9.96 -13.95 3.81
N GLU A 7 9.86 -13.11 2.78
CA GLU A 7 10.95 -12.79 1.87
C GLU A 7 11.42 -11.35 2.13
N ALA A 8 12.73 -11.16 2.25
CA ALA A 8 13.31 -9.83 2.41
C ALA A 8 13.47 -9.18 1.03
N ILE A 9 12.83 -8.02 0.84
CA ILE A 9 13.04 -7.17 -0.33
C ILE A 9 14.15 -6.16 0.01
N GLY A 10 15.25 -6.19 -0.74
CA GLY A 10 16.44 -5.36 -0.51
C GLY A 10 17.44 -5.96 0.49
N ASP A 11 18.52 -5.22 0.78
CA ASP A 11 19.66 -5.65 1.60
C ASP A 11 19.67 -5.06 3.03
N ALA A 12 18.66 -4.24 3.35
CA ALA A 12 18.57 -3.57 4.64
C ALA A 12 18.40 -4.57 5.78
N ARG A 13 19.24 -4.43 6.82
CA ARG A 13 19.14 -5.25 8.03
C ARG A 13 18.01 -4.76 8.94
N PRO A 14 17.18 -5.67 9.51
CA PRO A 14 16.18 -5.28 10.49
C PRO A 14 16.79 -4.56 11.69
N ARG A 15 16.25 -3.39 12.04
CA ARG A 15 16.65 -2.61 13.23
C ARG A 15 15.55 -2.63 14.30
N SER A 16 15.94 -2.53 15.57
CA SER A 16 15.01 -2.28 16.70
C SER A 16 14.53 -0.82 16.71
N ALA A 17 13.75 -0.47 15.71
CA ALA A 17 13.17 0.85 15.50
C ALA A 17 11.68 0.72 15.17
N THR A 18 10.94 1.82 15.32
CA THR A 18 9.54 1.93 14.87
C THR A 18 9.44 1.57 13.39
N LYS A 19 8.39 0.84 13.02
CA LYS A 19 8.17 0.35 11.65
C LYS A 19 6.80 0.77 11.15
N ALA A 20 6.71 1.08 9.87
CA ALA A 20 5.45 1.06 9.16
C ALA A 20 5.13 -0.37 8.73
N VAL A 21 3.86 -0.71 8.73
CA VAL A 21 3.32 -1.95 8.18
C VAL A 21 2.32 -1.56 7.11
N ILE A 22 2.49 -2.10 5.92
CA ILE A 22 1.61 -1.87 4.77
C ILE A 22 1.25 -3.25 4.22
N GLY A 23 -0.04 -3.51 4.02
CA GLY A 23 -0.54 -4.80 3.56
C GLY A 23 -1.64 -4.61 2.52
N PRO A 24 -1.33 -4.73 1.23
CA PRO A 24 -2.36 -4.80 0.19
C PRO A 24 -3.10 -6.15 0.27
N GLY A 25 -4.40 -6.11 -0.02
CA GLY A 25 -5.30 -7.25 -0.05
C GLY A 25 -6.56 -6.88 -0.81
N THR A 26 -7.76 -7.13 -0.25
CA THR A 26 -9.01 -6.59 -0.80
C THR A 26 -9.08 -5.06 -0.69
N GLY A 27 -8.40 -4.50 0.32
CA GLY A 27 -8.13 -3.07 0.50
C GLY A 27 -6.65 -2.85 0.80
N LEU A 28 -6.30 -1.74 1.44
CA LEU A 28 -4.92 -1.39 1.81
C LEU A 28 -4.81 -1.04 3.28
N GLY A 29 -4.40 -2.03 4.08
CA GLY A 29 -4.15 -1.83 5.50
C GLY A 29 -2.83 -1.11 5.75
N MET A 30 -2.84 -0.12 6.64
CA MET A 30 -1.65 0.55 7.13
C MET A 30 -1.62 0.57 8.67
N GLY A 31 -0.42 0.60 9.24
CA GLY A 31 -0.25 0.69 10.68
C GLY A 31 1.19 0.94 11.08
N VAL A 32 1.39 1.19 12.38
CA VAL A 32 2.72 1.45 12.93
C VAL A 32 3.01 0.47 14.06
N LEU A 33 4.16 -0.20 13.97
CA LEU A 33 4.74 -0.94 15.09
C LEU A 33 5.68 0.01 15.83
N GLN A 34 5.18 0.62 16.90
CA GLN A 34 5.98 1.54 17.68
C GLN A 34 6.93 0.79 18.61
N VAL A 35 8.23 1.07 18.50
CA VAL A 35 9.23 0.43 19.36
C VAL A 35 9.03 0.83 20.82
N ARG A 36 9.19 -0.15 21.71
CA ARG A 36 9.16 -0.03 23.17
C ARG A 36 10.35 -0.78 23.74
N ARG A 37 10.62 -0.59 25.04
CA ARG A 37 11.72 -1.30 25.74
C ARG A 37 11.58 -2.81 25.62
N ASP A 38 10.36 -3.33 25.74
CA ASP A 38 10.09 -4.76 25.82
C ASP A 38 9.43 -5.33 24.55
N GLY A 39 9.53 -4.62 23.41
CA GLY A 39 9.00 -5.09 22.13
C GLY A 39 8.31 -4.00 21.31
N TYR A 40 7.17 -4.35 20.70
CA TYR A 40 6.42 -3.47 19.81
C TYR A 40 4.98 -3.29 20.27
N ARG A 41 4.49 -2.05 20.21
CA ARG A 41 3.06 -1.75 20.33
C ARG A 41 2.50 -1.48 18.95
N ALA A 42 1.48 -2.24 18.55
CA ALA A 42 0.73 -1.97 17.32
C ALA A 42 -0.16 -0.73 17.51
N LEU A 43 -0.06 0.21 16.57
CA LEU A 43 -0.95 1.35 16.44
C LEU A 43 -1.73 1.18 15.13
N PRO A 44 -3.06 1.01 15.19
CA PRO A 44 -3.87 0.93 13.98
C PRO A 44 -3.93 2.30 13.28
N SER A 45 -4.09 2.30 11.96
CA SER A 45 -4.37 3.51 11.20
C SER A 45 -5.26 3.23 9.98
N GLU A 46 -5.95 4.27 9.51
CA GLU A 46 -6.72 4.29 8.26
C GLU A 46 -5.92 4.91 7.12
N GLY A 47 -4.58 4.80 7.18
CA GLY A 47 -3.67 5.52 6.28
C GLY A 47 -3.88 5.21 4.79
N GLY A 48 -4.37 4.01 4.47
CA GLY A 48 -4.71 3.61 3.10
C GLY A 48 -5.83 4.44 2.47
N HIS A 49 -6.69 5.04 3.28
CA HIS A 49 -7.74 5.94 2.82
C HIS A 49 -7.27 7.40 2.64
N GLY A 50 -5.99 7.70 2.86
CA GLY A 50 -5.44 9.02 2.56
C GLY A 50 -5.33 9.27 1.05
N ASP A 51 -5.38 10.55 0.65
CA ASP A 51 -5.22 10.99 -0.74
C ASP A 51 -3.95 10.43 -1.39
N LEU A 52 -4.07 9.98 -2.63
CA LEU A 52 -2.93 9.65 -3.47
C LEU A 52 -2.23 10.94 -3.89
N ALA A 53 -1.04 11.19 -3.33
CA ALA A 53 -0.21 12.33 -3.69
C ALA A 53 0.70 11.98 -4.87
N THR A 54 0.57 12.72 -5.96
CA THR A 54 1.37 12.60 -7.18
C THR A 54 2.52 13.60 -7.18
N THR A 55 3.66 13.21 -7.76
CA THR A 55 4.91 13.99 -7.71
C THR A 55 5.54 14.25 -9.07
N ASN A 56 5.07 13.58 -10.13
CA ASN A 56 5.58 13.73 -11.48
C ASN A 56 4.47 13.60 -12.55
N PRO A 57 4.73 13.96 -13.82
CA PRO A 57 3.72 13.94 -14.88
C PRO A 57 3.09 12.56 -15.13
N LEU A 58 3.88 11.49 -15.02
CA LEU A 58 3.38 10.12 -15.20
C LEU A 58 2.38 9.77 -14.09
N GLU A 59 2.70 10.08 -12.83
CA GLU A 59 1.80 9.88 -11.70
C GLU A 59 0.52 10.70 -11.84
N HIS A 60 0.58 11.93 -12.36
CA HIS A 60 -0.61 12.73 -12.67
C HIS A 60 -1.51 12.08 -13.74
N GLU A 61 -0.93 11.47 -14.76
CA GLU A 61 -1.69 10.76 -15.79
C GLU A 61 -2.44 9.56 -15.21
N VAL A 62 -1.76 8.76 -14.39
CA VAL A 62 -2.38 7.63 -13.66
C VAL A 62 -3.50 8.12 -12.74
N TYR A 63 -3.26 9.18 -11.97
CA TYR A 63 -4.28 9.78 -11.10
C TYR A 63 -5.51 10.24 -11.90
N SER A 64 -5.30 10.90 -13.04
CA SER A 64 -6.39 11.37 -13.91
C SER A 64 -7.29 10.21 -14.34
N GLN A 65 -6.69 9.09 -14.75
CA GLN A 65 -7.44 7.89 -15.12
C GLN A 65 -8.21 7.31 -13.93
N LEU A 66 -7.60 7.21 -12.74
CA LEU A 66 -8.25 6.70 -11.54
C LEU A 66 -9.40 7.62 -11.06
N SER A 67 -9.22 8.93 -11.13
CA SER A 67 -10.22 9.93 -10.71
C SER A 67 -11.48 9.92 -11.57
N ALA A 68 -11.40 9.39 -12.79
CA ALA A 68 -12.57 9.15 -13.62
C ALA A 68 -13.40 7.93 -13.17
N LEU A 69 -12.83 7.05 -12.33
CA LEU A 69 -13.46 5.80 -11.89
C LEU A 69 -14.07 5.89 -10.49
N VAL A 70 -13.46 6.71 -9.64
CA VAL A 70 -13.85 6.83 -8.24
C VAL A 70 -13.94 8.29 -7.82
N PRO A 71 -14.86 8.64 -6.92
CA PRO A 71 -15.02 10.01 -6.45
C PRO A 71 -13.82 10.52 -5.63
N PHE A 72 -12.98 9.62 -5.12
CA PHE A 72 -11.82 9.94 -4.30
C PHE A 72 -10.71 8.91 -4.55
N VAL A 73 -9.54 9.37 -4.98
CA VAL A 73 -8.39 8.51 -5.30
C VAL A 73 -7.48 8.41 -4.08
N SER A 74 -7.69 7.37 -3.27
CA SER A 74 -6.84 7.05 -2.13
C SER A 74 -5.65 6.15 -2.51
N TRP A 75 -4.71 5.97 -1.58
CA TRP A 75 -3.67 4.93 -1.72
C TRP A 75 -4.28 3.52 -1.89
N GLU A 76 -5.37 3.22 -1.20
CA GLU A 76 -6.12 1.98 -1.35
C GLU A 76 -6.68 1.82 -2.77
N ALA A 77 -7.26 2.88 -3.33
CA ALA A 77 -7.82 2.86 -4.67
C ALA A 77 -6.75 2.56 -5.74
N ALA A 78 -5.52 3.02 -5.51
CA ALA A 78 -4.41 2.83 -6.45
C ALA A 78 -3.67 1.49 -6.29
N LEU A 79 -3.59 0.94 -5.07
CA LEU A 79 -2.72 -0.21 -4.74
C LEU A 79 -3.49 -1.48 -4.37
N SER A 80 -4.81 -1.49 -4.50
CA SER A 80 -5.63 -2.68 -4.23
C SER A 80 -6.69 -2.91 -5.31
N PRO A 81 -7.23 -4.14 -5.46
CA PRO A 81 -8.26 -4.46 -6.45
C PRO A 81 -9.62 -3.81 -6.18
N ALA A 82 -9.76 -2.98 -5.15
CA ALA A 82 -11.02 -2.30 -4.80
C ALA A 82 -11.54 -1.40 -5.95
N VAL A 83 -10.66 -0.93 -6.84
CA VAL A 83 -11.04 -0.25 -8.07
C VAL A 83 -11.13 -1.29 -9.19
N GLN A 84 -12.36 -1.62 -9.60
CA GLN A 84 -12.55 -2.41 -10.83
C GLN A 84 -12.00 -1.62 -12.03
N PRO A 85 -11.19 -2.25 -12.91
CA PRO A 85 -10.71 -1.57 -14.10
C PRO A 85 -11.85 -1.33 -15.10
N LEU A 86 -11.73 -0.26 -15.89
CA LEU A 86 -12.55 -0.06 -17.09
C LEU A 86 -12.42 -1.28 -18.03
N PRO A 87 -13.46 -1.61 -18.82
CA PRO A 87 -13.31 -2.56 -19.92
C PRO A 87 -12.24 -2.05 -20.89
N GLY A 88 -11.04 -2.65 -20.88
CA GLY A 88 -9.96 -2.35 -21.82
C GLY A 88 -8.59 -1.99 -21.23
N SER A 89 -8.45 -1.78 -19.91
CA SER A 89 -7.14 -1.62 -19.28
C SER A 89 -6.51 -2.99 -18.99
N VAL A 90 -5.63 -3.42 -19.90
CA VAL A 90 -4.87 -4.67 -19.77
C VAL A 90 -3.79 -4.49 -18.70
N CYS A 91 -4.05 -4.95 -17.47
CA CYS A 91 -2.97 -5.31 -16.56
C CYS A 91 -2.47 -6.71 -16.99
N GLY A 92 -1.52 -6.73 -17.92
CA GLY A 92 -0.88 -7.97 -18.37
C GLY A 92 0.08 -8.47 -17.31
N VAL A 93 -0.39 -9.36 -16.42
CA VAL A 93 0.50 -10.27 -15.69
C VAL A 93 0.64 -11.53 -16.54
N GLY A 94 1.72 -11.58 -17.32
CA GLY A 94 2.16 -12.81 -17.96
C GLY A 94 2.60 -13.81 -16.90
N VAL A 95 2.06 -15.02 -16.97
CA VAL A 95 2.62 -16.21 -16.31
C VAL A 95 3.91 -16.66 -16.98
#